data_AF-A0AAU6HCN1-F1
#
_entry.id   AF-A0AAU6HCN1-F1
#
_cell.length_a   1.000
_cell.length_b   1.000
_cell.length_c   1.000
_cell.angle_alpha   90.00
_cell.angle_beta   90.00
_cell.angle_gamma   90.00
#
_symmetry.space_group_name_H-M   'P 1'
#
loop_
_entity.id
_entity.type
_entity.pdbx_description
1 polymer ?
#
loop_
_entity_poly.entity_id
_entity_poly.type
_entity_poly.pdbx_seq_one_letter_code
_entity_poly.pdbx_strand_id
1 'polypeptide(L)' 'MVLVNGSRADVEDLKHEVTEVLEPLGLRLSPAKTRIVHMSEAFDFLGFRIQWKRKRGTDKWYVYTFIADRPTGR' A
#
# COMPACT_ATOMS: atom_id res chain seq x y z
N MET A 1 -0.56 -3.77 -5.49
CA MET A 1 -0.43 -3.25 -4.12
C MET A 1 -0.92 -4.33 -3.19
N VAL A 2 -0.16 -4.68 -2.15
CA VAL A 2 -0.61 -5.63 -1.13
C VAL A 2 -0.86 -4.87 0.16
N LEU A 3 -2.01 -5.11 0.78
CA LEU A 3 -2.44 -4.47 2.02
C LEU A 3 -2.41 -5.53 3.11
N VAL A 4 -1.70 -5.27 4.19
CA VAL A 4 -1.69 -6.14 5.37
C VAL A 4 -2.17 -5.32 6.55
N ASN A 5 -3.13 -5.86 7.29
CA ASN A 5 -3.46 -5.35 8.62
C ASN A 5 -2.57 -6.09 9.63
N GLY A 6 -1.37 -5.57 9.85
CA GLY A 6 -0.35 -6.25 10.64
C GLY A 6 0.80 -5.33 11.03
N SER A 7 1.71 -5.89 11.81
CA SER A 7 2.97 -5.26 12.18
C SER A 7 3.93 -5.20 10.99
N ARG A 8 5.04 -4.49 11.16
CA ARG A 8 6.11 -4.46 10.16
C ARG A 8 6.68 -5.86 9.86
N ALA A 9 6.72 -6.74 10.85
CA ALA A 9 7.20 -8.12 10.66
C ALA A 9 6.29 -8.90 9.71
N ASP A 10 4.97 -8.76 9.84
CA ASP A 10 4.00 -9.41 8.94
C ASP A 10 4.17 -8.94 7.48
N VAL A 11 4.59 -7.68 7.29
CA VAL A 11 4.88 -7.13 5.96
C VAL A 11 6.20 -7.67 5.39
N GLU A 12 7.19 -7.92 6.24
CA GLU A 12 8.48 -8.51 5.84
C GLU A 12 8.31 -9.98 5.44
N ASP A 13 7.52 -10.76 6.19
CA ASP A 13 7.19 -12.15 5.88
C ASP A 13 6.43 -12.24 4.55
N LEU A 14 5.42 -11.38 4.35
CA LEU A 14 4.70 -11.33 3.09
C LEU A 14 5.61 -10.97 1.90
N LYS A 15 6.61 -10.10 2.12
CA LYS A 15 7.57 -9.75 1.07
C LYS A 15 8.41 -10.97 0.66
N HIS A 16 8.72 -11.85 1.62
CA HIS A 16 9.41 -13.11 1.35
C HIS A 16 8.54 -14.02 0.47
N GLU A 17 7.29 -14.26 0.88
CA GLU A 17 6.34 -15.10 0.14
C GLU A 17 6.13 -14.61 -1.31
N VAL A 18 5.96 -13.30 -1.49
CA VAL A 18 5.83 -12.71 -2.84
C VAL A 18 7.10 -12.89 -3.67
N THR A 19 8.28 -12.86 -3.03
CA THR A 19 9.55 -13.09 -3.72
C THR A 19 9.66 -14.53 -4.21
N GLU A 20 9.29 -15.51 -3.37
CA GLU A 20 9.28 -16.93 -3.73
C GLU A 20 8.34 -17.24 -4.91
N VAL A 21 7.18 -16.57 -4.99
CA VAL A 21 6.25 -16.73 -6.12
C VAL A 21 6.77 -16.09 -7.41
N LEU A 22 7.52 -14.99 -7.31
CA LEU A 22 8.03 -14.25 -8.46
C LEU A 22 9.32 -14.81 -9.03
N GLU A 23 10.16 -15.44 -8.20
CA GLU A 23 11.43 -16.04 -8.61
C GLU A 23 11.31 -17.04 -9.78
N PRO A 24 10.40 -18.04 -9.77
CA PRO A 24 10.25 -18.96 -10.89
C PRO A 24 9.74 -18.30 -12.17
N LEU A 25 9.18 -17.09 -12.08
CA LEU A 25 8.74 -16.30 -13.23
C LEU A 25 9.85 -15.37 -13.77
N GLY A 26 11.05 -15.40 -13.17
CA GLY A 26 12.17 -14.53 -13.52
C GLY A 26 11.94 -13.06 -13.12
N LEU A 27 10.99 -12.80 -12.23
CA LEU A 27 10.64 -11.47 -11.75
C LEU A 27 11.25 -11.22 -10.37
N ARG A 28 11.67 -9.98 -10.11
CA ARG A 28 12.16 -9.56 -8.80
C ARG A 28 11.46 -8.28 -8.36
N LEU A 29 11.08 -8.23 -7.09
CA LEU A 29 10.59 -7.00 -6.48
C LEU A 29 11.70 -5.95 -6.50
N SER A 30 11.40 -4.76 -7.04
CA SER A 30 12.33 -3.63 -6.97
C SER A 30 12.20 -2.98 -5.58
N PRO A 31 13.26 -2.94 -4.76
CA PRO A 31 13.22 -2.32 -3.43
C PRO A 31 12.80 -0.85 -3.49
N ALA A 32 13.17 -0.15 -4.56
CA ALA A 32 12.81 1.25 -4.81
C ALA A 32 11.30 1.47 -5.08
N LYS A 33 10.57 0.41 -5.46
CA LYS A 33 9.13 0.46 -5.76
C LYS A 33 8.25 -0.11 -4.65
N THR A 34 8.84 -0.73 -3.63
CA THR A 34 8.14 -1.33 -2.49
C THR A 34 8.12 -0.34 -1.33
N ARG A 35 7.00 0.35 -1.11
CA ARG A 35 6.82 1.26 0.02
C ARG A 35 5.86 0.64 1.04
N ILE A 36 6.30 0.56 2.29
CA ILE A 36 5.43 0.26 3.43
C ILE A 36 4.84 1.59 3.89
N VAL A 37 3.52 1.70 3.84
CA VAL A 37 2.76 2.87 4.28
C VAL A 37 1.81 2.45 5.39
N HIS A 38 1.81 3.22 6.48
CA HIS A 38 0.88 2.96 7.57
C HIS A 38 -0.53 3.33 7.11
N MET A 39 -1.51 2.46 7.33
CA MET A 39 -2.85 2.61 6.77
C MET A 39 -3.58 3.88 7.25
N SER A 40 -3.18 4.45 8.39
CA SER A 40 -3.72 5.74 8.86
C SER A 40 -3.25 6.94 8.03
N GLU A 41 -2.14 6.80 7.32
CA GLU A 41 -1.59 7.83 6.44
C GLU A 41 -2.09 7.62 5.02
N ALA A 42 -2.52 8.70 4.38
CA ALA A 42 -2.92 8.64 2.98
C ALA A 42 -1.68 8.50 2.08
N PHE A 43 -1.80 7.72 1.00
CA PHE A 43 -0.73 7.57 0.02
C PHE A 43 -1.27 7.62 -1.41
N ASP A 44 -0.41 8.03 -2.33
CA ASP A 44 -0.77 8.14 -3.75
C ASP A 44 -0.30 6.90 -4.50
N PHE A 45 -1.21 6.28 -5.26
CA PHE A 45 -0.93 5.09 -6.08
C PHE A 45 -1.72 5.17 -7.39
N LEU A 46 -1.02 5.05 -8.52
CA LEU A 46 -1.60 5.10 -9.88
C LEU A 46 -2.51 6.33 -10.13
N GLY A 47 -2.16 7.49 -9.58
CA GLY A 47 -2.94 8.72 -9.74
C GLY A 47 -4.15 8.85 -8.80
N PHE A 48 -4.25 7.97 -7.80
CA PHE A 48 -5.29 8.02 -6.77
C PHE A 48 -4.68 8.19 -5.38
N ARG A 49 -5.23 9.11 -4.60
CA ARG A 49 -4.92 9.25 -3.18
C ARG A 49 -5.85 8.33 -2.39
N ILE A 50 -5.26 7.29 -1.81
CA ILE A 50 -5.96 6.29 -1.01
C ILE A 50 -5.84 6.70 0.46
N GLN A 51 -6.97 6.80 1.16
CA GLN A 51 -6.99 7.15 2.58
C GLN A 51 -7.98 6.27 3.34
N TRP A 52 -7.53 5.67 4.45
CA TRP A 52 -8.41 4.96 5.36
C TRP A 52 -8.89 5.91 6.44
N LYS A 53 -10.21 5.95 6.66
CA LYS A 53 -10.80 6.72 7.76
C LYS A 53 -11.76 5.84 8.54
N ARG A 54 -11.70 5.96 9.85
CA ARG A 54 -12.73 5.44 10.74
C ARG A 54 -13.99 6.29 10.58
N LYS A 55 -15.14 5.65 10.34
CA LYS A 55 -16.42 6.35 10.31
C LYS A 55 -16.74 6.88 11.70
N ARG A 56 -16.99 8.19 11.80
CA ARG A 56 -17.26 8.83 13.11
C ARG A 56 -18.46 8.16 13.77
N GLY A 57 -18.29 7.71 15.00
CA GLY A 57 -19.33 7.04 15.78
C GLY A 57 -19.43 5.52 15.56
N THR A 58 -18.55 4.91 14.77
CA THR A 58 -18.45 3.44 14.68
C THR A 58 -16.98 2.98 14.66
N ASP A 59 -16.75 1.70 14.94
CA ASP A 59 -15.43 1.07 14.74
C ASP A 59 -15.24 0.53 13.32
N LYS A 60 -16.07 1.00 12.36
CA LYS A 60 -15.96 0.61 10.96
C LYS A 60 -14.97 1.51 10.24
N TRP A 61 -14.05 0.88 9.52
CA TRP A 61 -13.08 1.54 8.65
C TRP A 61 -13.59 1.54 7.21
N TYR A 62 -13.41 2.67 6.53
CA TYR A 62 -13.74 2.84 5.12
C TYR A 62 -12.52 3.31 4.35
N VAL A 63 -12.36 2.78 3.15
CA VAL A 63 -11.37 3.23 2.18
C VAL A 63 -12.01 4.32 1.34
N TYR A 64 -11.40 5.50 1.35
CA TYR A 64 -11.75 6.61 0.49
C TYR A 64 -10.69 6.75 -0.60
N THR A 65 -11.15 6.86 -1.85
CA THR A 65 -10.30 7.06 -3.01
C THR A 65 -10.59 8.44 -3.58
N PHE A 66 -9.56 9.29 -3.63
CA PHE A 66 -9.61 10.61 -4.26
C PHE A 66 -8.70 10.63 -5.48
N ILE A 67 -8.93 11.54 -6.42
CA ILE A 67 -7.94 11.83 -7.46
C ILE A 67 -6.71 12.38 -6.75
N ALA A 68 -5.55 11.75 -6.94
CA ALA A 68 -4.30 12.28 -6.41
C ALA A 68 -4.05 13.62 -7.07
N ASP A 69 -3.55 14.59 -6.29
CA ASP A 69 -3.15 15.85 -6.86
C ASP A 69 -2.13 15.56 -7.96
N ARG A 70 -2.32 16.13 -9.16
CA ARG A 70 -1.32 15.92 -10.20
C ARG A 70 -0.05 16.59 -9.68
N PRO A 71 1.13 15.95 -9.80
CA PRO A 71 2.32 16.76 -9.85
C PRO A 71 2.16 17.61 -11.12
N THR A 72 1.72 18.86 -10.93
CA THR A 72 1.83 19.91 -11.93
C THR A 72 3.32 20.11 -12.11
N GLY A 73 3.93 19.25 -12.93
CA GLY A 73 5.29 19.40 -13.38
C GLY A 73 5.40 20.76 -14.05
N ARG A 74 6.20 21.62 -13.43
CA ARG A 74 6.84 22.75 -14.07
C ARG A 74 8.34 22.48 -14.06
#